data_AF-A0A3A6QET9-F1
#
_entry.id   AF-A0A3A6QET9-F1
#
_cell.length_a   1.000
_cell.length_b   1.000
_cell.length_c   1.000
_cell.angle_alpha   90.00
_cell.angle_beta   90.00
_cell.angle_gamma   90.00
#
_symmetry.space_group_name_H-M   'P 1'
#
loop_
_entity.id
_entity.type
_entity.pdbx_description
1 polymer ?
#
loop_
_entity_poly.entity_id
_entity_poly.type
_entity_poly.pdbx_seq_one_letter_code
_entity_poly.pdbx_strand_id
1 'polypeptide(L)'
;MSRTALVGNVTAMLEDADFLVSDRCSVRPKSFDLAARRGEDLVLLKILGNIDAFNAGTGAELRRLGEYLSATPMVIGLRTRNEDLKPGVVYFRHGVPVFNPDTAYDLFVEAVPPLIYAAPGGLYVSIDGDLLADEREDRGWSLGRLATELGVSRRTVSKYEDGMNASIEVAIQLEELFDQPFSNPVSVLDGAEDVHDADPVPDEPDADPDDEHVLTVLAEAGFDVHPTTRSPFKAVSMATGRRASDVLTGHSSFTESAEKRAELMGSIGRVTKTRSVYFTTDRTKRESVGGTAIVSCEELAGISDPEAIRELIQERAAEPEA
;
A
#
# COMPACT_ATOMS: atom_id res chain seq x y z
N MET A 1 -2.75 18.93 16.10
CA MET A 1 -1.50 18.71 15.35
C MET A 1 -1.67 19.19 13.90
N SER A 2 -0.66 19.83 13.30
CA SER A 2 -0.73 20.21 11.88
C SER A 2 -0.49 18.99 10.99
N ARG A 3 -0.97 19.00 9.74
CA ARG A 3 -0.72 17.90 8.80
C ARG A 3 0.77 17.68 8.54
N THR A 4 1.56 18.75 8.46
CA THR A 4 3.00 18.66 8.26
C THR A 4 3.71 18.02 9.45
N ALA A 5 3.30 18.36 10.67
CA ALA A 5 3.82 17.70 11.87
C ALA A 5 3.46 16.22 11.92
N LEU A 6 2.21 15.85 11.56
CA LEU A 6 1.80 14.45 11.50
C LEU A 6 2.63 13.64 10.51
N VAL A 7 2.85 14.16 9.30
CA VAL A 7 3.70 13.51 8.31
C VAL A 7 5.14 13.37 8.82
N GLY A 8 5.70 14.41 9.41
CA GLY A 8 7.06 14.37 9.97
C GLY A 8 7.22 13.34 11.09
N ASN A 9 6.24 13.24 12.00
CA ASN A 9 6.26 12.25 13.07
C ASN A 9 6.18 10.82 12.54
N VAL A 10 5.32 10.56 11.55
CA VAL A 10 5.22 9.23 10.92
C VAL A 10 6.49 8.89 10.15
N THR A 11 7.12 9.86 9.47
CA THR A 11 8.41 9.66 8.80
C THR A 11 9.48 9.24 9.80
N ALA A 12 9.65 10.00 10.90
CA ALA A 12 10.63 9.67 11.93
C ALA A 12 10.39 8.29 12.56
N MET A 13 9.12 7.94 12.83
CA MET A 13 8.76 6.63 13.36
C MET A 13 9.15 5.48 12.41
N LEU A 14 8.97 5.65 11.10
CA LEU A 14 9.38 4.64 10.11
C LEU A 14 10.90 4.52 10.03
N GLU A 15 11.61 5.64 10.06
CA GLU A 15 13.08 5.65 10.10
C GLU A 15 13.62 4.97 11.37
N ASP A 16 13.02 5.23 12.53
CA ASP A 16 13.34 4.56 13.80
C ASP A 16 13.02 3.04 13.77
N ALA A 17 12.11 2.62 12.90
CA ALA A 17 11.75 1.23 12.64
C ALA A 17 12.58 0.58 11.52
N ASP A 18 13.71 1.18 11.14
CA ASP A 18 14.64 0.74 10.07
C ASP A 18 14.04 0.71 8.65
N PHE A 19 13.00 1.50 8.39
CA PHE A 19 12.53 1.70 7.02
C PHE A 19 13.39 2.72 6.28
N LEU A 20 13.73 2.41 5.03
CA LEU A 20 14.13 3.41 4.06
C LEU A 20 12.88 4.17 3.59
N VAL A 21 12.83 5.49 3.81
CA VAL A 21 11.67 6.33 3.51
C VAL A 21 11.94 7.25 2.31
N SER A 22 10.95 7.38 1.41
CA SER A 22 11.05 8.27 0.25
C SER A 22 10.87 9.73 0.66
N ASP A 23 11.28 10.64 -0.22
CA ASP A 23 10.88 12.04 -0.07
C ASP A 23 9.35 12.17 -0.05
N ARG A 24 8.87 13.16 0.70
CA ARG A 24 7.43 13.46 0.78
C ARG A 24 6.92 13.84 -0.60
N CYS A 25 5.92 13.11 -1.07
CA CYS A 25 5.26 13.41 -2.34
C CYS A 25 4.62 14.81 -2.29
N SER A 26 5.12 15.74 -3.08
CA SER A 26 4.65 17.15 -3.10
C SER A 26 3.75 17.44 -4.30
N VAL A 27 3.70 16.52 -5.27
CA VAL A 27 2.91 16.62 -6.50
C VAL A 27 1.42 16.41 -6.21
N ARG A 28 0.55 17.12 -6.92
CA ARG A 28 -0.91 17.00 -6.79
C ARG A 28 -1.57 16.79 -8.15
N PRO A 29 -2.67 16.02 -8.23
CA PRO A 29 -3.24 15.19 -7.15
C PRO A 29 -2.32 14.01 -6.78
N LYS A 30 -2.44 13.47 -5.56
CA LYS A 30 -1.63 12.34 -5.07
C LYS A 30 -2.39 11.32 -4.24
N SER A 31 -2.09 10.04 -4.42
CA SER A 31 -2.72 8.91 -3.74
C SER A 31 -2.03 8.56 -2.42
N PHE A 32 -0.69 8.64 -2.35
CA PHE A 32 0.11 8.47 -1.14
C PHE A 32 0.87 9.75 -0.76
N ASP A 33 1.41 9.78 0.47
CA ASP A 33 2.28 10.84 0.98
C ASP A 33 3.76 10.45 0.94
N LEU A 34 4.10 9.18 1.17
CA LEU A 34 5.45 8.62 1.13
C LEU A 34 5.39 7.11 0.85
N ALA A 35 6.48 6.57 0.30
CA ALA A 35 6.75 5.13 0.24
C ALA A 35 7.81 4.80 1.30
N ALA A 36 7.74 3.61 1.90
CA ALA A 36 8.74 3.15 2.84
C ALA A 36 9.02 1.66 2.65
N ARG A 37 10.29 1.25 2.72
CA ARG A 37 10.70 -0.15 2.56
C ARG A 37 11.56 -0.64 3.73
N ARG A 38 11.30 -1.85 4.21
CA ARG A 38 12.14 -2.60 5.15
C ARG A 38 12.25 -4.05 4.69
N GLY A 39 13.37 -4.44 4.10
CA GLY A 39 13.51 -5.75 3.45
C GLY A 39 12.52 -5.88 2.28
N GLU A 40 11.68 -6.92 2.33
CA GLU A 40 10.63 -7.16 1.33
C GLU A 40 9.39 -6.31 1.57
N ASP A 41 9.15 -5.85 2.80
CA ASP A 41 8.00 -5.02 3.16
C ASP A 41 8.11 -3.66 2.47
N LEU A 42 7.20 -3.37 1.54
CA LEU A 42 7.04 -2.05 0.92
C LEU A 42 5.65 -1.51 1.26
N VAL A 43 5.58 -0.36 1.89
CA VAL A 43 4.31 0.29 2.24
C VAL A 43 4.12 1.62 1.51
N LEU A 44 2.92 1.83 0.97
CA LEU A 44 2.49 3.11 0.40
C LEU A 44 1.54 3.81 1.38
N LEU A 45 2.04 4.84 2.06
CA LEU A 45 1.30 5.48 3.15
C LEU A 45 0.60 6.75 2.72
N LYS A 46 -0.71 6.83 2.98
CA LYS A 46 -1.48 8.07 2.92
C LYS A 46 -1.73 8.59 4.33
N ILE A 47 -1.34 9.84 4.59
CA ILE A 47 -1.39 10.42 5.94
C ILE A 47 -2.42 11.56 6.00
N LEU A 48 -3.41 11.42 6.89
CA LEU A 48 -4.56 12.31 6.97
C LEU A 48 -4.96 12.64 8.42
N GLY A 49 -5.08 13.93 8.74
CA GLY A 49 -5.64 14.33 10.03
C GLY A 49 -7.11 13.99 10.18
N ASN A 50 -7.88 14.01 9.10
CA ASN A 50 -9.26 13.49 9.05
C ASN A 50 -9.36 12.49 7.89
N ILE A 51 -9.64 11.24 8.22
CA ILE A 51 -9.68 10.16 7.22
C ILE A 51 -10.86 10.28 6.26
N ASP A 52 -11.90 11.08 6.58
CA ASP A 52 -13.04 11.35 5.68
C ASP A 52 -12.63 12.03 4.37
N ALA A 53 -11.45 12.65 4.33
CA ALA A 53 -10.87 13.21 3.10
C ALA A 53 -10.39 12.15 2.10
N PHE A 54 -10.20 10.90 2.52
CA PHE A 54 -9.75 9.79 1.67
C PHE A 54 -10.86 9.26 0.74
N ASN A 55 -11.06 9.87 -0.42
CA ASN A 55 -12.15 9.48 -1.33
C ASN A 55 -11.87 8.20 -2.15
N ALA A 56 -12.94 7.65 -2.74
CA ALA A 56 -12.91 6.42 -3.53
C ALA A 56 -11.85 6.43 -4.65
N GLY A 57 -11.75 7.52 -5.41
CA GLY A 57 -10.74 7.62 -6.48
C GLY A 57 -9.29 7.67 -5.97
N THR A 58 -9.07 8.10 -4.73
CA THR A 58 -7.74 8.03 -4.09
C THR A 58 -7.46 6.62 -3.58
N GLY A 59 -8.47 5.94 -3.03
CA GLY A 59 -8.37 4.55 -2.57
C GLY A 59 -8.12 3.58 -3.71
N ALA A 60 -8.91 3.68 -4.79
CA ALA A 60 -8.76 2.86 -5.99
C ALA A 60 -7.34 2.94 -6.56
N GLU A 61 -6.84 4.16 -6.74
CA GLU A 61 -5.51 4.37 -7.26
C GLU A 61 -4.42 3.89 -6.29
N LEU A 62 -4.57 4.12 -4.98
CA LEU A 62 -3.60 3.64 -4.00
C LEU A 62 -3.52 2.11 -3.99
N ARG A 63 -4.65 1.41 -4.17
CA ARG A 63 -4.68 -0.05 -4.31
C ARG A 63 -4.00 -0.54 -5.58
N ARG A 64 -4.29 0.08 -6.74
CA ARG A 64 -3.59 -0.24 -8.00
C ARG A 64 -2.08 -0.05 -7.90
N LEU A 65 -1.63 1.08 -7.32
CA LEU A 65 -0.20 1.31 -7.08
C LEU A 65 0.40 0.27 -6.13
N GLY A 66 -0.39 -0.23 -5.18
CA GLY A 66 -0.02 -1.36 -4.34
C GLY A 66 0.23 -2.61 -5.16
N GLU A 67 -0.69 -2.96 -6.06
CA GLU A 67 -0.53 -4.10 -6.97
C GLU A 67 0.69 -3.95 -7.89
N TYR A 68 0.79 -2.84 -8.62
CA TYR A 68 1.85 -2.64 -9.61
C TYR A 68 3.27 -2.59 -9.02
N LEU A 69 3.40 -2.19 -7.75
CA LEU A 69 4.69 -2.07 -7.06
C LEU A 69 4.92 -3.18 -6.04
N SER A 70 4.00 -4.15 -5.95
CA SER A 70 4.01 -5.18 -4.89
C SER A 70 4.18 -4.56 -3.50
N ALA A 71 3.35 -3.55 -3.22
CA ALA A 71 3.39 -2.73 -2.02
C ALA A 71 2.05 -2.80 -1.28
N THR A 72 2.10 -2.71 0.06
CA THR A 72 0.91 -2.66 0.88
C THR A 72 0.38 -1.22 0.99
N PRO A 73 -0.83 -0.94 0.48
CA PRO A 73 -1.46 0.38 0.64
C PRO A 73 -2.01 0.55 2.06
N MET A 74 -1.72 1.67 2.72
CA MET A 74 -2.26 1.95 4.06
C MET A 74 -2.57 3.42 4.28
N VAL A 75 -3.50 3.70 5.19
CA VAL A 75 -3.80 5.06 5.66
C VAL A 75 -3.49 5.19 7.14
N ILE A 76 -2.64 6.16 7.49
CA ILE A 76 -2.48 6.59 8.88
C ILE A 76 -3.27 7.87 9.09
N GLY A 77 -4.19 7.85 10.05
CA GLY A 77 -4.99 9.03 10.37
C GLY A 77 -5.39 9.17 11.81
N LEU A 78 -5.82 10.37 12.19
CA LEU A 78 -6.11 10.67 13.60
C LEU A 78 -7.58 10.41 13.96
N ARG A 79 -8.49 10.76 13.06
CA ARG A 79 -9.92 10.81 13.37
C ARG A 79 -10.80 10.78 12.13
N THR A 80 -12.08 10.54 12.35
CA THR A 80 -13.17 10.88 11.45
C THR A 80 -13.69 12.29 11.77
N ARG A 81 -14.80 12.72 11.16
CA ARG A 81 -15.56 13.91 11.60
C ARG A 81 -16.09 13.81 13.03
N ASN A 82 -16.43 12.60 13.49
CA ASN A 82 -17.24 12.41 14.69
C ASN A 82 -16.41 11.97 15.90
N GLU A 83 -15.34 11.20 15.67
CA GLU A 83 -14.56 10.57 16.73
C GLU A 83 -13.11 10.32 16.29
N ASP A 84 -12.23 10.19 17.29
CA ASP A 84 -10.84 9.79 17.08
C ASP A 84 -10.74 8.28 16.78
N LEU A 85 -9.75 7.90 15.97
CA LEU A 85 -9.47 6.50 15.70
C LEU A 85 -8.88 5.84 16.94
N LYS A 86 -9.45 4.70 17.34
CA LYS A 86 -9.03 3.97 18.53
C LYS A 86 -7.67 3.28 18.30
N PRO A 87 -6.73 3.37 19.25
CA PRO A 87 -5.52 2.56 19.23
C PRO A 87 -5.84 1.06 19.19
N GLY A 88 -5.00 0.27 18.50
CA GLY A 88 -5.17 -1.17 18.35
C GLY A 88 -6.29 -1.62 17.40
N VAL A 89 -7.03 -0.69 16.79
CA VAL A 89 -8.15 -1.00 15.88
C VAL A 89 -7.80 -0.66 14.43
N VAL A 90 -8.00 -1.61 13.53
CA VAL A 90 -7.95 -1.42 12.08
C VAL A 90 -9.34 -1.08 11.54
N TYR A 91 -9.45 0.06 10.89
CA TYR A 91 -10.63 0.45 10.12
C TYR A 91 -10.34 0.22 8.64
N PHE A 92 -11.37 0.19 7.80
CA PHE A 92 -11.19 0.07 6.36
C PHE A 92 -11.95 1.15 5.63
N ARG A 93 -11.31 1.73 4.61
CA ARG A 93 -11.94 2.72 3.75
C ARG A 93 -11.50 2.52 2.31
N HIS A 94 -12.48 2.31 1.42
CA HIS A 94 -12.22 2.04 0.00
C HIS A 94 -11.26 0.86 -0.21
N GLY A 95 -11.41 -0.20 0.60
CA GLY A 95 -10.56 -1.39 0.56
C GLY A 95 -9.12 -1.19 1.05
N VAL A 96 -8.82 -0.05 1.72
CA VAL A 96 -7.48 0.22 2.27
C VAL A 96 -7.57 0.21 3.81
N PRO A 97 -6.67 -0.48 4.51
CA PRO A 97 -6.60 -0.44 5.97
C PRO A 97 -6.23 0.97 6.46
N VAL A 98 -6.89 1.37 7.54
CA VAL A 98 -6.81 2.70 8.15
C VAL A 98 -6.66 2.54 9.65
N PHE A 99 -5.61 3.12 10.23
CA PHE A 99 -5.39 3.06 11.67
C PHE A 99 -4.68 4.32 12.17
N ASN A 100 -4.60 4.46 13.48
CA ASN A 100 -4.00 5.63 14.10
C ASN A 100 -2.47 5.50 14.22
N PRO A 101 -1.75 6.60 14.51
CA PRO A 101 -0.30 6.55 14.68
C PRO A 101 0.17 5.62 15.80
N ASP A 102 -0.62 5.44 16.86
CA ASP A 102 -0.26 4.54 17.97
C ASP A 102 -0.24 3.09 17.48
N THR A 103 -1.28 2.64 16.76
CA THR A 103 -1.30 1.32 16.10
C THR A 103 -0.16 1.17 15.10
N ALA A 104 0.22 2.24 14.39
CA ALA A 104 1.35 2.20 13.46
C ALA A 104 2.70 2.04 14.20
N TYR A 105 2.85 2.68 15.36
CA TYR A 105 4.01 2.53 16.21
C TYR A 105 4.11 1.09 16.73
N ASP A 106 3.01 0.56 17.29
CA ASP A 106 2.96 -0.82 17.75
C ASP A 106 3.32 -1.80 16.63
N LEU A 107 2.75 -1.62 15.44
CA LEU A 107 2.99 -2.49 14.28
C LEU A 107 4.44 -2.42 13.78
N PHE A 108 4.97 -1.22 13.54
CA PHE A 108 6.25 -1.06 12.84
C PHE A 108 7.47 -1.07 13.78
N VAL A 109 7.34 -0.49 14.98
CA VAL A 109 8.44 -0.33 15.95
C VAL A 109 8.45 -1.48 16.95
N GLU A 110 7.31 -1.74 17.60
CA GLU A 110 7.21 -2.79 18.64
C GLU A 110 6.98 -4.19 18.05
N ALA A 111 6.73 -4.28 16.74
CA ALA A 111 6.36 -5.51 16.03
C ALA A 111 5.12 -6.21 16.64
N VAL A 112 4.19 -5.42 17.16
CA VAL A 112 2.90 -5.87 17.74
C VAL A 112 1.78 -5.58 16.74
N PRO A 113 1.27 -6.60 16.02
CA PRO A 113 0.19 -6.39 15.07
C PRO A 113 -1.16 -6.16 15.78
N PRO A 114 -2.08 -5.37 15.17
CA PRO A 114 -3.40 -5.18 15.73
C PRO A 114 -4.23 -6.46 15.67
N LEU A 115 -5.06 -6.69 16.69
CA LEU A 115 -5.96 -7.86 16.76
C LEU A 115 -7.41 -7.52 16.39
N ILE A 116 -7.77 -6.23 16.46
CA ILE A 116 -9.14 -5.76 16.35
C ILE A 116 -9.32 -5.04 15.03
N TYR A 117 -10.46 -5.29 14.36
CA TYR A 117 -10.89 -4.50 13.21
C TYR A 117 -12.34 -4.03 13.34
N ALA A 118 -12.67 -2.93 12.67
CA ALA A 118 -14.00 -2.33 12.65
C ALA A 118 -14.78 -2.75 11.40
N ALA A 119 -15.99 -3.26 11.58
CA ALA A 119 -16.89 -3.64 10.50
C ALA A 119 -18.34 -3.24 10.82
N PRO A 120 -19.30 -3.40 9.88
CA PRO A 120 -20.70 -3.12 10.17
C PRO A 120 -21.17 -3.86 11.44
N GLY A 121 -21.76 -3.12 12.39
CA GLY A 121 -22.26 -3.68 13.64
C GLY A 121 -21.30 -3.64 14.83
N GLY A 122 -20.02 -3.31 14.64
CA GLY A 122 -19.11 -3.11 15.78
C GLY A 122 -17.65 -3.45 15.51
N LEU A 123 -16.97 -3.85 16.58
CA LEU A 123 -15.57 -4.27 16.55
C LEU A 123 -15.50 -5.79 16.63
N TYR A 124 -14.58 -6.35 15.85
CA TYR A 124 -14.43 -7.78 15.66
C TYR A 124 -12.96 -8.17 15.75
N VAL A 125 -12.72 -9.46 16.01
CA VAL A 125 -11.41 -10.11 15.96
C VAL A 125 -11.51 -11.36 15.11
N SER A 126 -10.42 -11.75 14.46
CA SER A 126 -10.31 -13.06 13.84
C SER A 126 -10.07 -14.10 14.92
N ILE A 127 -10.72 -15.27 14.81
CA ILE A 127 -10.58 -16.38 15.75
C ILE A 127 -9.79 -17.49 15.10
N ASP A 128 -8.88 -18.10 15.84
CA ASP A 128 -8.24 -19.36 15.47
C ASP A 128 -9.25 -20.50 15.59
N GLY A 129 -9.90 -20.82 14.47
CA GLY A 129 -10.96 -21.82 14.39
C GLY A 129 -10.45 -23.23 14.65
N ASP A 130 -9.23 -23.54 14.20
CA ASP A 130 -8.60 -24.84 14.43
C ASP A 130 -8.29 -25.03 15.92
N LEU A 131 -7.68 -24.02 16.56
CA LEU A 131 -7.43 -24.03 18.01
C LEU A 131 -8.74 -24.14 18.81
N LEU A 132 -9.79 -23.44 18.39
CA LEU A 132 -11.10 -23.51 19.04
C LEU A 132 -11.73 -24.91 18.95
N ALA A 133 -11.61 -25.55 17.79
CA ALA A 133 -12.11 -26.90 17.59
C ALA A 133 -11.37 -27.91 18.49
N ASP A 134 -10.04 -27.84 18.51
CA ASP A 134 -9.18 -28.72 19.31
C ASP A 134 -9.52 -28.62 20.81
N GLU A 135 -9.54 -27.41 21.36
CA GLU A 135 -9.83 -27.18 22.79
C GLU A 135 -11.24 -27.63 23.20
N ARG A 136 -12.22 -27.40 22.33
CA ARG A 136 -13.58 -27.87 22.56
C ARG A 136 -13.61 -29.39 22.61
N GLU A 137 -12.91 -30.07 21.70
CA GLU A 137 -12.89 -31.52 21.60
C GLU A 137 -12.11 -32.19 22.74
N ASP A 138 -11.00 -31.61 23.15
CA ASP A 138 -10.19 -32.08 24.28
C ASP A 138 -10.97 -32.04 25.60
N ARG A 139 -11.88 -31.07 25.75
CA ARG A 139 -12.81 -31.00 26.90
C ARG A 139 -14.04 -31.92 26.75
N GLY A 140 -14.18 -32.60 25.61
CA GLY A 140 -15.34 -33.44 25.29
C GLY A 140 -16.63 -32.65 25.10
N TRP A 141 -16.54 -31.38 24.68
CA TRP A 141 -17.70 -30.50 24.53
C TRP A 141 -18.32 -30.64 23.14
N SER A 142 -19.65 -30.65 23.10
CA SER A 142 -20.38 -30.48 21.84
C SER A 142 -20.42 -29.00 21.44
N LEU A 143 -20.60 -28.73 20.14
CA LEU A 143 -20.87 -27.37 19.64
C LEU A 143 -22.02 -26.68 20.39
N GLY A 144 -23.06 -27.43 20.77
CA GLY A 144 -24.20 -26.88 21.52
C GLY A 144 -23.86 -26.50 22.96
N ARG A 145 -22.92 -27.23 23.59
CA ARG A 145 -22.43 -26.88 24.92
C ARG A 145 -21.65 -25.58 24.87
N LEU A 146 -20.66 -25.47 23.98
CA LEU A 146 -19.89 -24.24 23.82
C LEU A 146 -20.79 -23.05 23.44
N ALA A 147 -21.78 -23.27 22.57
CA ALA A 147 -22.75 -22.24 22.22
C ALA A 147 -23.55 -21.72 23.43
N THR A 148 -23.84 -22.60 24.40
CA THR A 148 -24.53 -22.21 25.64
C THR A 148 -23.64 -21.36 26.53
N GLU A 149 -22.36 -21.73 26.69
CA GLU A 149 -21.38 -20.97 27.48
C GLU A 149 -21.17 -19.56 26.89
N LEU A 150 -21.10 -19.46 25.56
CA LEU A 150 -20.89 -18.19 24.84
C LEU A 150 -22.17 -17.38 24.61
N GLY A 151 -23.35 -17.92 24.96
CA GLY A 151 -24.63 -17.25 24.69
C GLY A 151 -24.94 -17.06 23.20
N VAL A 152 -24.38 -17.89 22.31
CA VAL A 152 -24.57 -17.81 20.86
C VAL A 152 -25.31 -19.03 20.31
N SER A 153 -25.56 -19.06 19.00
CA SER A 153 -26.17 -20.23 18.36
C SER A 153 -25.13 -21.33 18.10
N ARG A 154 -25.55 -22.59 18.08
CA ARG A 154 -24.69 -23.72 17.62
C ARG A 154 -24.07 -23.48 16.25
N ARG A 155 -24.81 -22.83 15.34
CA ARG A 155 -24.33 -22.48 13.99
C ARG A 155 -23.23 -21.42 14.04
N THR A 156 -23.28 -20.51 15.02
CA THR A 156 -22.26 -19.48 15.22
C THR A 156 -20.94 -20.11 15.65
N VAL A 157 -20.98 -21.04 16.60
CA VAL A 157 -19.77 -21.77 17.03
C VAL A 157 -19.15 -22.54 15.86
N SER A 158 -19.96 -23.27 15.09
CA SER A 158 -19.48 -23.94 13.87
C SER A 158 -18.77 -22.98 12.92
N LYS A 159 -19.32 -21.77 12.75
CA LYS A 159 -18.71 -20.76 11.89
C LYS A 159 -17.39 -20.22 12.46
N TYR A 160 -17.27 -20.08 13.78
CA TYR A 160 -16.00 -19.69 14.40
C TYR A 160 -14.92 -20.75 14.17
N GLU A 161 -15.27 -22.03 14.31
CA GLU A 161 -14.37 -23.14 13.95
C GLU A 161 -14.04 -23.15 12.45
N ASP A 162 -14.96 -22.69 11.59
CA ASP A 162 -14.71 -22.47 10.15
C ASP A 162 -13.91 -21.17 9.85
N GLY A 163 -13.37 -20.47 10.85
CA GLY A 163 -12.53 -19.27 10.69
C GLY A 163 -13.29 -17.93 10.65
N MET A 164 -14.57 -17.89 11.07
CA MET A 164 -15.34 -16.65 11.12
C MET A 164 -14.90 -15.71 12.24
N ASN A 165 -14.93 -14.41 11.96
CA ASN A 165 -14.68 -13.36 12.93
C ASN A 165 -15.75 -13.28 14.04
N ALA A 166 -15.32 -12.97 15.26
CA ALA A 166 -16.18 -12.83 16.44
C ALA A 166 -16.18 -11.40 16.98
N SER A 167 -17.21 -11.02 17.75
CA SER A 167 -17.16 -9.75 18.49
C SER A 167 -16.12 -9.82 19.59
N ILE A 168 -15.61 -8.66 20.03
CA ILE A 168 -14.68 -8.58 21.17
C ILE A 168 -15.25 -9.28 22.41
N GLU A 169 -16.54 -9.11 22.69
CA GLU A 169 -17.19 -9.72 23.86
C GLU A 169 -17.11 -11.26 23.83
N VAL A 170 -17.31 -11.87 22.65
CA VAL A 170 -17.20 -13.32 22.49
C VAL A 170 -15.75 -13.79 22.60
N ALA A 171 -14.80 -13.02 22.05
CA ALA A 171 -13.39 -13.34 22.18
C ALA A 171 -12.92 -13.34 23.63
N ILE A 172 -13.28 -12.32 24.41
CA ILE A 172 -12.98 -12.27 25.86
C ILE A 172 -13.59 -13.46 26.58
N GLN A 173 -14.84 -13.83 26.28
CA GLN A 173 -15.47 -15.01 26.90
C GLN A 173 -14.75 -16.31 26.55
N LEU A 174 -14.27 -16.47 25.31
CA LEU A 174 -13.46 -17.63 24.93
C LEU A 174 -12.16 -17.68 25.74
N GLU A 175 -11.46 -16.55 25.84
CA GLU A 175 -10.21 -16.47 26.59
C GLU A 175 -10.42 -16.78 28.09
N GLU A 176 -11.48 -16.25 28.70
CA GLU A 176 -11.83 -16.54 30.10
C GLU A 176 -12.24 -18.01 30.31
N LEU A 177 -12.94 -18.60 29.34
CA LEU A 177 -13.45 -19.98 29.44
C LEU A 177 -12.32 -21.01 29.31
N PHE A 178 -11.32 -20.70 28.50
CA PHE A 178 -10.23 -21.62 28.16
C PHE A 178 -8.87 -21.25 28.78
N ASP A 179 -8.75 -20.06 29.38
CA ASP A 179 -7.53 -19.50 30.00
C ASP A 179 -6.35 -19.35 29.02
N GLN A 180 -6.66 -19.00 27.75
CA GLN A 180 -5.67 -18.78 26.70
C GLN A 180 -6.23 -17.92 25.54
N PRO A 181 -5.38 -17.24 24.75
CA PRO A 181 -5.82 -16.42 23.63
C PRO A 181 -6.34 -17.26 22.45
N PHE A 182 -7.41 -16.79 21.80
CA PHE A 182 -7.94 -17.36 20.55
C PHE A 182 -7.93 -16.38 19.39
N SER A 183 -7.47 -15.14 19.62
CA SER A 183 -7.51 -14.08 18.62
C SER A 183 -6.29 -14.12 17.71
N ASN A 184 -6.53 -14.10 16.40
CA ASN A 184 -5.48 -13.99 15.39
C ASN A 184 -5.18 -12.52 15.07
N PRO A 185 -3.91 -12.18 14.77
CA PRO A 185 -3.55 -10.87 14.24
C PRO A 185 -4.33 -10.53 12.97
N VAL A 186 -4.71 -9.25 12.84
CA VAL A 186 -5.25 -8.71 11.60
C VAL A 186 -4.10 -8.57 10.61
N SER A 187 -4.16 -9.30 9.50
CA SER A 187 -3.16 -9.17 8.44
C SER A 187 -3.29 -7.82 7.73
N VAL A 188 -2.48 -6.86 8.17
CA VAL A 188 -2.41 -5.53 7.56
C VAL A 188 -1.40 -5.48 6.42
N LEU A 189 -0.36 -6.31 6.45
CA LEU A 189 0.75 -6.34 5.47
C LEU A 189 0.47 -7.29 4.29
N ASP A 190 0.01 -8.52 4.58
CA ASP A 190 -0.07 -9.61 3.61
C ASP A 190 -1.49 -9.91 3.09
N GLY A 191 -2.53 -9.26 3.63
CA GLY A 191 -3.90 -9.78 3.48
C GLY A 191 -5.03 -8.82 3.81
N ALA A 192 -4.91 -7.54 3.42
CA ALA A 192 -6.05 -6.62 3.51
C ALA A 192 -7.29 -7.11 2.74
N GLU A 193 -7.13 -8.12 1.88
CA GLU A 193 -8.18 -8.80 1.10
C GLU A 193 -8.89 -9.93 1.83
N ASP A 194 -8.34 -10.46 2.94
CA ASP A 194 -8.95 -11.57 3.70
C ASP A 194 -9.91 -11.05 4.78
N VAL A 195 -9.68 -9.82 5.28
CA VAL A 195 -10.45 -9.22 6.38
C VAL A 195 -11.74 -8.55 5.90
N HIS A 196 -11.82 -8.27 4.60
CA HIS A 196 -12.98 -7.73 3.92
C HIS A 196 -13.16 -8.48 2.61
N ASP A 197 -14.41 -8.71 2.16
CA ASP A 197 -14.70 -8.97 0.75
C ASP A 197 -14.13 -7.79 -0.05
N ALA A 198 -12.84 -7.87 -0.40
CA ALA A 198 -12.17 -6.78 -1.04
C ALA A 198 -12.81 -6.64 -2.42
N ASP A 199 -13.42 -5.47 -2.64
CA ASP A 199 -13.83 -5.09 -3.98
C ASP A 199 -12.63 -5.37 -4.91
N PRO A 200 -12.85 -5.98 -6.08
CA PRO A 200 -11.78 -6.29 -7.02
C PRO A 200 -10.94 -5.04 -7.27
N VAL A 201 -9.64 -5.22 -7.55
CA VAL A 201 -8.79 -4.07 -7.85
C VAL A 201 -9.45 -3.26 -8.97
N PRO A 202 -9.68 -1.95 -8.76
CA PRO A 202 -10.47 -1.20 -9.72
C PRO A 202 -9.77 -1.09 -11.07
N ASP A 203 -10.55 -1.19 -12.16
CA ASP A 203 -10.05 -1.16 -13.54
C ASP A 203 -9.05 -0.04 -13.80
N GLU A 204 -8.12 -0.31 -14.72
CA GLU A 204 -7.10 0.64 -15.14
C GLU A 204 -7.72 1.95 -15.66
N PRO A 205 -7.10 3.10 -15.35
CA PRO A 205 -7.53 4.35 -15.96
C PRO A 205 -7.15 4.40 -17.44
N ASP A 206 -7.97 5.06 -18.25
CA ASP A 206 -7.60 5.42 -19.61
C ASP A 206 -6.31 6.25 -19.61
N ALA A 207 -5.41 5.98 -20.56
CA ALA A 207 -4.22 6.78 -20.76
C ALA A 207 -4.57 8.23 -21.11
N ASP A 208 -3.79 9.18 -20.57
CA ASP A 208 -3.86 10.56 -21.01
C ASP A 208 -3.39 10.63 -22.48
N PRO A 209 -4.16 11.23 -23.41
CA PRO A 209 -3.78 11.33 -24.81
C PRO A 209 -2.40 11.97 -25.02
N ASP A 210 -1.99 12.87 -24.12
CA ASP A 210 -0.66 13.49 -24.18
C ASP A 210 0.47 12.49 -23.88
N ASP A 211 0.19 11.41 -23.16
CA ASP A 211 1.18 10.40 -22.76
C ASP A 211 1.21 9.17 -23.70
N GLU A 212 0.21 9.01 -24.58
CA GLU A 212 0.01 7.81 -25.41
C GLU A 212 1.26 7.40 -26.20
N HIS A 213 1.97 8.37 -26.77
CA HIS A 213 3.20 8.10 -27.52
C HIS A 213 4.29 7.48 -26.65
N VAL A 214 4.53 8.03 -25.44
CA VAL A 214 5.54 7.53 -24.51
C VAL A 214 5.19 6.15 -23.99
N LEU A 215 3.90 5.93 -23.67
CA LEU A 215 3.43 4.63 -23.17
C LEU A 215 3.54 3.54 -24.25
N THR A 216 3.19 3.87 -25.50
CA THR A 216 3.33 2.96 -26.64
C THR A 216 4.78 2.54 -26.84
N VAL A 217 5.72 3.49 -26.77
CA VAL A 217 7.15 3.20 -26.93
C VAL A 217 7.67 2.27 -25.82
N LEU A 218 7.22 2.45 -24.57
CA LEU A 218 7.57 1.53 -23.48
C LEU A 218 6.96 0.14 -23.68
N ALA A 219 5.72 0.05 -24.17
CA ALA A 219 5.08 -1.22 -24.49
C ALA A 219 5.81 -1.95 -25.63
N GLU A 220 6.24 -1.23 -26.67
CA GLU A 220 7.08 -1.77 -27.76
C GLU A 220 8.46 -2.21 -27.27
N ALA A 221 9.01 -1.50 -26.29
CA ALA A 221 10.17 -1.91 -25.50
C ALA A 221 9.85 -3.02 -24.50
N GLY A 222 8.73 -3.74 -24.66
CA GLY A 222 8.37 -4.98 -23.95
C GLY A 222 8.16 -4.82 -22.45
N PHE A 223 7.77 -3.64 -21.99
CA PHE A 223 7.21 -3.46 -20.66
C PHE A 223 5.70 -3.73 -20.68
N ASP A 224 5.18 -4.23 -19.57
CA ASP A 224 3.74 -4.17 -19.29
C ASP A 224 3.44 -2.80 -18.66
N VAL A 225 2.71 -1.93 -19.37
CA VAL A 225 2.63 -0.50 -19.04
C VAL A 225 1.27 -0.18 -18.46
N HIS A 226 1.25 0.19 -17.18
CA HIS A 226 0.03 0.57 -16.46
C HIS A 226 -0.03 2.09 -16.27
N PRO A 227 -0.98 2.78 -16.92
CA PRO A 227 -1.22 4.19 -16.66
C PRO A 227 -1.64 4.41 -15.20
N THR A 228 -1.23 5.55 -14.65
CA THR A 228 -1.57 5.93 -13.27
C THR A 228 -2.24 7.30 -13.27
N THR A 229 -3.12 7.50 -12.31
CA THR A 229 -3.67 8.81 -12.01
C THR A 229 -3.23 9.22 -10.62
N ARG A 230 -3.26 10.51 -10.28
CA ARG A 230 -2.99 10.95 -8.88
C ARG A 230 -1.69 10.36 -8.31
N SER A 231 -0.64 10.25 -9.11
CA SER A 231 0.68 9.79 -8.69
C SER A 231 1.71 10.83 -9.17
N PRO A 232 2.94 10.81 -8.64
CA PRO A 232 3.98 11.71 -9.14
C PRO A 232 4.50 11.30 -10.53
N PHE A 233 4.14 10.12 -11.01
CA PHE A 233 4.45 9.58 -12.34
C PHE A 233 3.17 9.50 -13.18
N LYS A 234 3.32 9.17 -14.47
CA LYS A 234 2.24 8.95 -15.42
C LYS A 234 1.96 7.47 -15.62
N ALA A 235 2.97 6.61 -15.50
CA ALA A 235 2.80 5.16 -15.57
C ALA A 235 3.81 4.41 -14.69
N VAL A 236 3.45 3.17 -14.37
CA VAL A 236 4.35 2.12 -13.87
C VAL A 236 4.48 1.08 -14.97
N SER A 237 5.72 0.78 -15.35
CA SER A 237 6.04 -0.16 -16.43
C SER A 237 6.76 -1.37 -15.84
N MET A 238 6.09 -2.52 -15.80
CA MET A 238 6.64 -3.75 -15.25
C MET A 238 7.47 -4.48 -16.28
N ALA A 239 8.64 -4.93 -15.87
CA ALA A 239 9.60 -5.52 -16.79
C ALA A 239 9.55 -7.05 -16.74
N THR A 240 9.49 -7.70 -17.90
CA THR A 240 9.48 -9.17 -17.98
C THR A 240 10.91 -9.71 -18.10
N GLY A 241 11.39 -10.40 -17.05
CA GLY A 241 12.66 -11.15 -17.08
C GLY A 241 13.57 -10.93 -15.86
N ARG A 242 14.50 -11.86 -15.63
CA ARG A 242 15.32 -11.97 -14.39
C ARG A 242 16.32 -10.83 -14.13
N ARG A 243 16.47 -9.86 -15.05
CA ARG A 243 17.42 -8.74 -14.93
C ARG A 243 16.79 -7.38 -15.25
N ALA A 244 15.48 -7.36 -15.46
CA ALA A 244 14.78 -6.15 -15.82
C ALA A 244 14.16 -5.54 -14.54
N SER A 245 14.26 -4.22 -14.42
CA SER A 245 13.70 -3.47 -13.30
C SER A 245 12.47 -2.73 -13.78
N ASP A 246 11.44 -2.67 -12.96
CA ASP A 246 10.26 -1.86 -13.27
C ASP A 246 10.64 -0.38 -13.37
N VAL A 247 9.85 0.38 -14.12
CA VAL A 247 10.15 1.77 -14.46
C VAL A 247 8.98 2.67 -14.06
N LEU A 248 9.29 3.72 -13.31
CA LEU A 248 8.38 4.85 -13.08
C LEU A 248 8.58 5.87 -14.19
N THR A 249 7.49 6.22 -14.87
CA THR A 249 7.56 7.07 -16.07
C THR A 249 6.89 8.41 -15.81
N GLY A 250 7.60 9.52 -16.01
CA GLY A 250 7.07 10.87 -15.99
C GLY A 250 7.07 11.46 -17.39
N HIS A 251 6.15 12.38 -17.68
CA HIS A 251 6.11 13.05 -18.98
C HIS A 251 5.53 14.47 -18.84
N SER A 252 6.27 15.47 -19.32
CA SER A 252 5.84 16.87 -19.49
C SER A 252 6.92 17.71 -20.18
N SER A 253 6.65 19.00 -20.40
CA SER A 253 7.73 19.98 -20.63
C SER A 253 8.68 20.08 -19.43
N PHE A 254 9.96 20.36 -19.70
CA PHE A 254 11.01 20.32 -18.67
C PHE A 254 11.14 21.64 -17.91
N THR A 255 10.20 21.88 -17.01
CA THR A 255 10.15 23.05 -16.11
C THR A 255 10.82 22.76 -14.76
N GLU A 256 11.01 23.77 -13.91
CA GLU A 256 11.48 23.57 -12.52
C GLU A 256 10.56 22.62 -11.72
N SER A 257 9.25 22.63 -12.02
CA SER A 257 8.29 21.70 -11.42
C SER A 257 8.49 20.27 -11.92
N ALA A 258 8.89 20.09 -13.18
CA ALA A 258 9.24 18.78 -13.75
C ALA A 258 10.55 18.27 -13.16
N GLU A 259 11.53 19.14 -12.94
CA GLU A 259 12.81 18.81 -12.28
C GLU A 259 12.56 18.30 -10.86
N LYS A 260 11.78 19.01 -10.04
CA LYS A 260 11.39 18.56 -8.68
C LYS A 260 10.59 17.25 -8.70
N ARG A 261 9.77 17.03 -9.73
CA ARG A 261 9.03 15.78 -9.91
C ARG A 261 9.97 14.63 -10.25
N ALA A 262 10.95 14.86 -11.12
CA ALA A 262 11.98 13.87 -11.46
C ALA A 262 12.84 13.51 -10.24
N GLU A 263 13.23 14.48 -9.41
CA GLU A 263 13.92 14.22 -8.13
C GLU A 263 13.07 13.33 -7.21
N LEU A 264 11.79 13.67 -7.04
CA LEU A 264 10.85 12.88 -6.23
C LEU A 264 10.69 11.46 -6.78
N MET A 265 10.59 11.30 -8.10
CA MET A 265 10.50 9.98 -8.72
C MET A 265 11.73 9.13 -8.42
N GLY A 266 12.94 9.69 -8.51
CA GLY A 266 14.17 8.96 -8.19
C GLY A 266 14.25 8.56 -6.71
N SER A 267 13.75 9.42 -5.82
CA SER A 267 13.60 9.13 -4.40
C SER A 267 12.62 7.97 -4.13
N ILE A 268 11.47 7.96 -4.81
CA ILE A 268 10.51 6.85 -4.74
C ILE A 268 11.12 5.59 -5.33
N GLY A 269 11.76 5.69 -6.51
CA GLY A 269 12.39 4.57 -7.21
C GLY A 269 13.42 3.84 -6.36
N ARG A 270 14.21 4.58 -5.57
CA ARG A 270 15.14 3.99 -4.60
C ARG A 270 14.43 3.10 -3.57
N VAL A 271 13.28 3.55 -3.06
CA VAL A 271 12.50 2.81 -2.06
C VAL A 271 11.75 1.65 -2.70
N THR A 272 11.17 1.85 -3.88
CA THR A 272 10.38 0.83 -4.58
C THR A 272 11.25 -0.19 -5.32
N LYS A 273 12.57 0.02 -5.37
CA LYS A 273 13.52 -0.76 -6.19
C LYS A 273 13.19 -0.72 -7.68
N THR A 274 12.71 0.43 -8.16
CA THR A 274 12.36 0.67 -9.55
C THR A 274 13.29 1.73 -10.15
N ARG A 275 13.51 1.67 -11.46
CA ARG A 275 14.13 2.78 -12.19
C ARG A 275 13.12 3.90 -12.41
N SER A 276 13.61 5.08 -12.71
CA SER A 276 12.78 6.24 -13.02
C SER A 276 13.27 6.90 -14.31
N VAL A 277 12.32 7.21 -15.20
CA VAL A 277 12.57 7.97 -16.44
C VAL A 277 11.57 9.11 -16.56
N TYR A 278 12.06 10.26 -17.01
CA TYR A 278 11.25 11.44 -17.28
C TYR A 278 11.39 11.84 -18.74
N PHE A 279 10.31 11.69 -19.49
CA PHE A 279 10.24 12.10 -20.87
C PHE A 279 9.93 13.58 -20.99
N THR A 280 10.71 14.29 -21.80
CA THR A 280 10.55 15.74 -22.00
C THR A 280 10.13 16.06 -23.42
N THR A 281 9.12 16.91 -23.57
CA THR A 281 8.70 17.40 -24.90
C THR A 281 9.79 18.25 -25.56
N ASP A 282 10.56 18.98 -24.74
CA ASP A 282 11.64 19.86 -25.18
C ASP A 282 13.00 19.15 -25.10
N ARG A 283 13.92 19.56 -25.97
CA ARG A 283 15.33 19.15 -25.86
C ARG A 283 15.97 19.70 -24.60
N THR A 284 16.66 18.83 -23.87
CA THR A 284 17.43 19.18 -22.68
C THR A 284 18.83 18.59 -22.77
N LYS A 285 19.81 19.30 -22.21
CA LYS A 285 21.19 18.81 -22.08
C LYS A 285 21.40 17.96 -20.83
N ARG A 286 20.42 17.92 -19.93
CA ARG A 286 20.50 17.12 -18.72
C ARG A 286 20.08 15.70 -19.05
N GLU A 287 20.91 14.74 -18.66
CA GLU A 287 20.68 13.31 -18.88
C GLU A 287 20.10 12.63 -17.64
N SER A 288 20.24 13.22 -16.45
CA SER A 288 19.70 12.70 -15.20
C SER A 288 19.39 13.81 -14.19
N VAL A 289 18.45 13.55 -13.28
CA VAL A 289 18.09 14.40 -12.15
C VAL A 289 17.67 13.51 -10.97
N GLY A 290 18.37 13.61 -9.82
CA GLY A 290 17.98 12.89 -8.60
C GLY A 290 17.89 11.36 -8.72
N GLY A 291 18.62 10.75 -9.67
CA GLY A 291 18.52 9.33 -9.99
C GLY A 291 17.48 8.96 -11.05
N THR A 292 16.74 9.94 -11.56
CA THR A 292 15.81 9.77 -12.69
C THR A 292 16.49 10.10 -14.01
N ALA A 293 16.42 9.18 -14.98
CA ALA A 293 16.88 9.43 -16.34
C ALA A 293 16.02 10.50 -17.01
N ILE A 294 16.64 11.42 -17.75
CA ILE A 294 15.93 12.43 -18.54
C ILE A 294 16.15 12.11 -20.02
N VAL A 295 15.04 11.98 -20.75
CA VAL A 295 15.04 11.59 -22.17
C VAL A 295 14.07 12.49 -22.92
N SER A 296 14.51 13.12 -24.01
CA SER A 296 13.58 13.94 -24.81
C SER A 296 12.77 13.06 -25.76
N CYS A 297 11.54 13.46 -26.09
CA CYS A 297 10.74 12.74 -27.09
C CYS A 297 11.40 12.71 -28.47
N GLU A 298 12.21 13.72 -28.82
CA GLU A 298 13.02 13.71 -30.06
C GLU A 298 14.10 12.62 -30.02
N GLU A 299 14.76 12.43 -28.88
CA GLU A 299 15.74 11.35 -28.69
C GLU A 299 15.07 9.99 -28.76
N LEU A 300 13.92 9.84 -28.12
CA LEU A 300 13.12 8.62 -28.14
C LEU A 300 12.70 8.23 -29.57
N ALA A 301 12.23 9.20 -30.37
CA ALA A 301 11.85 8.98 -31.77
C ALA A 301 13.03 8.59 -32.68
N GLY A 302 14.26 8.87 -32.26
CA GLY A 302 15.48 8.46 -32.96
C GLY A 302 15.89 7.00 -32.71
N ILE A 303 15.28 6.33 -31.73
CA ILE A 303 15.61 4.96 -31.35
C ILE A 303 14.64 4.00 -32.02
N SER A 304 15.15 3.15 -32.91
CA SER A 304 14.34 2.14 -33.61
C SER A 304 14.43 0.75 -32.98
N ASP A 305 15.42 0.51 -32.11
CA ASP A 305 15.60 -0.75 -31.40
C ASP A 305 14.97 -0.65 -30.01
N PRO A 306 13.91 -1.43 -29.71
CA PRO A 306 13.27 -1.39 -28.40
C PRO A 306 14.20 -1.76 -27.23
N GLU A 307 15.24 -2.57 -27.48
CA GLU A 307 16.22 -2.92 -26.43
C GLU A 307 17.10 -1.72 -26.06
N ALA A 308 17.44 -0.87 -27.04
CA ALA A 308 18.22 0.34 -26.80
C ALA A 308 17.50 1.33 -25.87
N ILE A 309 16.17 1.31 -25.81
CA ILE A 309 15.40 2.11 -24.85
C ILE A 309 15.63 1.61 -23.42
N ARG A 310 15.65 0.29 -23.23
CA ARG A 310 15.94 -0.31 -21.91
C ARG A 310 17.37 -0.02 -21.48
N GLU A 311 18.33 -0.14 -22.39
CA GLU A 311 19.74 0.19 -22.14
C GLU A 311 19.92 1.67 -21.79
N LEU A 312 19.24 2.57 -22.49
CA LEU A 312 19.27 4.01 -22.19
C LEU A 312 18.76 4.32 -20.77
N ILE A 313 17.64 3.72 -20.38
CA ILE A 313 17.08 3.87 -19.04
C ILE A 313 18.05 3.26 -18.01
N GLN A 314 18.65 2.12 -18.32
CA GLN A 314 19.65 1.44 -17.49
C GLN A 314 20.91 2.28 -17.23
N GLU A 315 21.41 2.97 -18.25
CA GLU A 315 22.62 3.77 -18.20
C GLU A 315 22.42 5.08 -17.42
N ARG A 316 21.27 5.74 -17.58
CA ARG A 316 21.02 7.09 -17.04
C ARG A 316 20.30 7.12 -15.71
N ALA A 317 19.46 6.13 -15.42
CA ALA A 317 18.75 6.06 -14.14
C ALA A 317 19.64 5.40 -13.07
N ALA A 318 19.47 5.81 -11.82
CA ALA A 318 20.15 5.15 -10.71
C ALA A 318 19.80 3.66 -10.67
N GLU A 319 20.79 2.81 -10.38
CA GLU A 319 20.52 1.40 -10.12
C GLU A 319 19.72 1.28 -8.81
N PRO A 320 18.64 0.48 -8.79
CA PRO A 320 17.95 0.18 -7.55
C PRO A 320 18.90 -0.59 -6.62
N GLU A 321 19.02 -0.14 -5.37
CA GLU A 321 19.85 -0.80 -4.36
C GLU A 321 19.30 -2.21 -4.06
N ALA A 322 20.20 -3.20 -3.98
CA ALA A 322 19.87 -4.61 -3.79
C ALA A 322 19.36 -4.90 -2.36
#